data_AF-A0A6P0YAG3-F1
#
_entry.id   AF-A0A6P0YAG3-F1
#
_cell.length_a   1.000
_cell.length_b   1.000
_cell.length_c   1.000
_cell.angle_alpha   90.00
_cell.angle_beta   90.00
_cell.angle_gamma   90.00
#
_symmetry.space_group_name_H-M   'P 1'
#
loop_
_entity.id
_entity.type
_entity.pdbx_description
1 polymer ?
#
loop_
_entity_poly.entity_id
_entity_poly.type
_entity_poly.pdbx_seq_one_letter_code
_entity_poly.pdbx_strand_id
1 'polypeptide(L)'
;KAFHKLNKSSFQPYQIKYILAKLTQYIDETAWGSGGGIDDLSNYLLKLDVEQILPEYPTQKVILSFDKPREIESYSKLLGNLTLLESSIKSAITNMSFTGKKLGYTKSRFLLTRTIAEKISVGNNTTIDLAVKDLKTFIKWDSHAIETRQEILTQLAKKVWDIPE
;
A
#
# COMPACT_ATOMS: atom_id res chain seq x y z
N LYS A 1 -3.81 19.73 -1.49
CA LYS A 1 -2.78 19.71 -2.57
C LYS A 1 -1.43 19.07 -2.17
N ALA A 2 -1.08 18.88 -0.89
CA ALA A 2 0.25 18.37 -0.49
C ALA A 2 0.43 16.84 -0.60
N PHE A 3 -0.62 16.04 -0.40
CA PHE A 3 -0.51 14.57 -0.32
C PHE A 3 -0.13 13.88 -1.66
N HIS A 4 -0.48 14.51 -2.79
CA HIS A 4 -0.17 14.01 -4.13
C HIS A 4 1.32 14.04 -4.48
N LYS A 5 2.10 14.87 -3.77
CA LYS A 5 3.55 14.99 -3.97
C LYS A 5 4.36 14.17 -2.96
N LEU A 6 3.71 13.31 -2.17
CA LEU A 6 4.39 12.53 -1.13
C LEU A 6 5.34 11.50 -1.74
N ASN A 7 6.61 11.63 -1.39
CA ASN A 7 7.66 10.70 -1.77
C ASN A 7 8.66 10.50 -0.61
N LYS A 8 9.48 9.44 -0.70
CA LYS A 8 10.56 9.11 0.26
C LYS A 8 11.56 10.23 0.52
N SER A 9 11.73 11.17 -0.41
CA SER A 9 12.66 12.31 -0.24
C SER A 9 12.04 13.49 0.50
N SER A 10 10.71 13.56 0.60
CA SER A 10 10.01 14.68 1.26
C SER A 10 9.73 14.40 2.73
N PHE A 11 9.86 13.15 3.18
CA PHE A 11 9.52 12.70 4.53
C PHE A 11 10.55 11.69 5.04
N GLN A 12 10.81 11.76 6.34
CA GLN A 12 11.65 10.78 7.02
C GLN A 12 10.97 9.39 6.97
N PRO A 13 11.74 8.28 6.94
CA PRO A 13 11.17 6.93 6.85
C PRO A 13 10.09 6.62 7.91
N TYR A 14 10.24 7.15 9.13
CA TYR A 14 9.27 6.97 10.20
C TYR A 14 7.93 7.68 9.92
N GLN A 15 7.94 8.82 9.22
CA GLN A 15 6.73 9.56 8.89
C GLN A 15 5.92 8.82 7.82
N ILE A 16 6.59 8.25 6.82
CA ILE A 16 5.94 7.40 5.81
C ILE A 16 5.34 6.17 6.45
N LYS A 17 6.09 5.52 7.36
CA LYS A 17 5.58 4.37 8.12
C LYS A 17 4.35 4.74 8.93
N TYR A 18 4.37 5.88 9.61
CA TYR A 18 3.24 6.41 10.37
C TYR A 18 2.01 6.66 9.49
N ILE A 19 2.19 7.33 8.34
CA ILE A 19 1.10 7.57 7.39
C ILE A 19 0.49 6.25 6.95
N LEU A 20 1.30 5.31 6.47
CA LEU A 20 0.80 4.01 6.04
C LEU A 20 0.12 3.24 7.18
N ALA A 21 0.64 3.34 8.41
CA ALA A 21 0.03 2.70 9.58
C ALA A 21 -1.36 3.26 9.87
N LYS A 22 -1.55 4.58 9.83
CA LYS A 22 -2.86 5.22 10.01
C LYS A 22 -3.85 4.84 8.90
N LEU A 23 -3.41 4.80 7.64
CA LEU A 23 -4.24 4.38 6.52
C LEU A 23 -4.67 2.90 6.65
N THR A 24 -3.73 2.02 7.00
CA THR A 24 -4.02 0.59 7.20
C THR A 24 -4.97 0.38 8.39
N GLN A 25 -4.70 1.01 9.53
CA GLN A 25 -5.54 0.94 10.73
C GLN A 25 -6.98 1.36 10.42
N TYR A 26 -7.17 2.46 9.72
CA TYR A 26 -8.50 2.94 9.36
C TYR A 26 -9.29 1.91 8.54
N ILE A 27 -8.65 1.27 7.55
CA ILE A 27 -9.31 0.22 6.75
C ILE A 27 -9.69 -0.98 7.62
N ASP A 28 -8.78 -1.43 8.49
CA ASP A 28 -9.02 -2.57 9.37
C ASP A 28 -10.15 -2.30 10.37
N GLU A 29 -10.17 -1.12 10.99
CA GLU A 29 -11.22 -0.69 11.93
C GLU A 29 -12.56 -0.51 11.21
N THR A 30 -12.56 -0.03 9.97
CA THR A 30 -13.79 0.05 9.16
C THR A 30 -14.32 -1.35 8.84
N ALA A 31 -13.44 -2.33 8.61
CA ALA A 31 -13.82 -3.68 8.24
C ALA A 31 -14.33 -4.51 9.43
N TRP A 32 -13.68 -4.38 10.58
CA TRP A 32 -13.83 -5.29 11.71
C TRP A 32 -14.21 -4.61 13.04
N GLY A 33 -14.40 -3.29 13.04
CA GLY A 33 -14.72 -2.51 14.23
C GLY A 33 -13.50 -2.16 15.08
N SER A 34 -13.73 -1.41 16.16
CA SER A 34 -12.70 -1.06 17.16
C SER A 34 -12.18 -2.34 17.83
N GLY A 35 -10.91 -2.68 17.59
CA GLY A 35 -10.28 -3.95 18.01
C GLY A 35 -10.09 -4.98 16.87
N GLY A 36 -10.63 -4.71 15.68
CA GLY A 36 -10.44 -5.55 14.50
C GLY A 36 -9.05 -5.43 13.85
N GLY A 37 -8.37 -4.32 14.12
CA GLY A 37 -6.96 -4.10 13.82
C GLY A 37 -6.02 -4.86 14.75
N ILE A 38 -4.78 -4.39 14.89
CA ILE A 38 -3.88 -4.85 15.95
C ILE A 38 -4.02 -3.92 17.18
N ASP A 39 -5.24 -3.70 17.69
CA ASP A 39 -5.69 -2.88 18.85
C ASP A 39 -5.13 -1.45 19.06
N ASP A 40 -3.84 -1.21 18.81
CA ASP A 40 -3.08 0.02 18.98
C ASP A 40 -2.22 0.30 17.73
N LEU A 41 -2.13 1.57 17.34
CA LEU A 41 -1.28 2.05 16.25
C LEU A 41 0.18 1.61 16.42
N SER A 42 0.66 1.55 17.66
CA SER A 42 2.04 1.11 17.95
C SER A 42 2.34 -0.29 17.38
N ASN A 43 1.36 -1.18 17.34
CA ASN A 43 1.54 -2.52 16.79
C ASN A 43 1.78 -2.51 15.27
N TYR A 44 1.13 -1.62 14.52
CA TYR A 44 1.41 -1.42 13.10
C TYR A 44 2.83 -0.89 12.89
N LEU A 45 3.31 -0.03 13.78
CA LEU A 45 4.65 0.55 13.72
C LEU A 45 5.75 -0.43 14.12
N LEU A 46 5.48 -1.34 15.06
CA LEU A 46 6.46 -2.29 15.58
C LEU A 46 6.52 -3.60 14.80
N LYS A 47 5.38 -4.11 14.32
CA LYS A 47 5.27 -5.47 13.73
C LYS A 47 5.36 -5.50 12.21
N LEU A 48 5.20 -4.36 11.54
CA LEU A 48 5.17 -4.27 10.10
C LEU A 48 6.34 -3.45 9.58
N ASP A 49 6.75 -3.74 8.35
CA ASP A 49 7.77 -2.99 7.64
C ASP A 49 7.19 -2.29 6.44
N VAL A 50 7.82 -1.17 6.06
CA VAL A 50 7.54 -0.54 4.77
C VAL A 50 8.12 -1.43 3.68
N GLU A 51 7.28 -1.85 2.74
CA GLU A 51 7.64 -2.58 1.54
C GLU A 51 7.47 -1.69 0.31
N GLN A 52 8.45 -1.74 -0.60
CA GLN A 52 8.33 -1.15 -1.93
C GLN A 52 7.64 -2.15 -2.86
N ILE A 53 6.66 -1.74 -3.66
CA ILE A 53 5.99 -2.68 -4.56
C ILE A 53 6.87 -2.97 -5.79
N LEU A 54 7.44 -1.93 -6.40
CA LEU A 54 8.63 -2.09 -7.25
C LEU A 54 9.80 -2.73 -6.46
N PRO A 55 10.67 -3.53 -7.10
CA PRO A 55 11.90 -3.99 -6.47
C PRO A 55 12.75 -2.79 -6.00
N GLU A 56 13.41 -2.92 -4.86
CA GLU A 56 14.35 -1.90 -4.37
C GLU A 56 15.60 -1.86 -5.25
N TYR A 57 16.06 -3.02 -5.71
CA TYR A 57 17.12 -3.16 -6.70
C TYR A 57 16.55 -3.79 -7.98
N PRO A 58 15.87 -3.01 -8.85
CA PRO A 58 15.24 -3.55 -10.04
C PRO A 58 16.30 -4.03 -11.04
N THR A 59 16.11 -5.25 -11.56
CA THR A 59 16.96 -5.76 -12.64
C THR A 59 16.74 -4.95 -13.91
N GLN A 60 17.69 -5.00 -14.84
CA GLN A 60 17.55 -4.30 -16.13
C GLN A 60 16.28 -4.73 -16.88
N LYS A 61 15.87 -6.00 -16.76
CA LYS A 61 14.60 -6.48 -17.31
C LYS A 61 13.39 -5.75 -16.70
N VAL A 62 13.38 -5.56 -15.38
CA VAL A 62 12.31 -4.82 -14.70
C VAL A 62 12.29 -3.36 -15.16
N ILE A 63 13.46 -2.71 -15.21
CA ILE A 63 13.59 -1.31 -15.64
C ILE A 63 13.05 -1.12 -17.05
N LEU A 64 13.48 -1.96 -18.00
CA LEU A 64 13.04 -1.88 -19.40
C LEU A 64 11.57 -2.24 -19.60
N SER A 65 11.00 -3.07 -18.71
CA SER A 65 9.58 -3.43 -18.75
C SER A 65 8.65 -2.38 -18.13
N PHE A 66 9.21 -1.44 -17.36
CA PHE A 66 8.46 -0.32 -16.82
C PHE A 66 8.12 0.64 -17.96
N ASP A 67 6.92 1.21 -17.96
CA ASP A 67 6.41 2.07 -19.03
C ASP A 67 7.17 3.40 -19.15
N LYS A 68 7.81 3.85 -18.07
CA LYS A 68 8.70 5.02 -18.05
C LYS A 68 10.09 4.67 -17.49
N PRO A 69 10.93 3.89 -18.21
CA PRO A 69 12.17 3.33 -17.67
C PRO A 69 13.13 4.36 -17.04
N ARG A 70 13.19 5.57 -17.62
CA ARG A 70 14.04 6.67 -17.14
C ARG A 70 13.56 7.31 -15.85
N GLU A 71 12.30 7.08 -15.48
CA GLU A 71 11.64 7.70 -14.32
C GLU A 71 11.38 6.69 -13.19
N ILE A 72 11.71 5.41 -13.36
CA ILE A 72 11.38 4.32 -12.42
C ILE A 72 11.85 4.62 -10.99
N GLU A 73 13.01 5.27 -10.83
CA GLU A 73 13.54 5.66 -9.52
C GLU A 73 12.71 6.76 -8.84
N SER A 74 12.11 7.66 -9.62
CA SER A 74 11.19 8.68 -9.09
C SER A 74 9.88 8.04 -8.65
N TYR A 75 9.35 7.12 -9.46
CA TYR A 75 8.14 6.36 -9.14
C TYR A 75 8.31 5.41 -7.95
N SER A 76 9.51 4.83 -7.76
CA SER A 76 9.76 3.93 -6.63
C SER A 76 9.65 4.62 -5.27
N LYS A 77 9.86 5.95 -5.25
CA LYS A 77 9.80 6.79 -4.06
C LYS A 77 8.38 7.26 -3.71
N LEU A 78 7.40 7.16 -4.60
CA LEU A 78 6.03 7.63 -4.35
C LEU A 78 5.31 6.77 -3.29
N LEU A 79 4.44 7.39 -2.48
CA LEU A 79 3.64 6.68 -1.48
C LEU A 79 2.76 5.59 -2.12
N GLY A 80 2.25 5.84 -3.32
CA GLY A 80 1.50 4.87 -4.11
C GLY A 80 2.28 3.57 -4.37
N ASN A 81 3.62 3.60 -4.36
CA ASN A 81 4.49 2.44 -4.50
C ASN A 81 4.84 1.76 -3.15
N LEU A 82 4.29 2.22 -2.03
CA LEU A 82 4.64 1.71 -0.70
C LEU A 82 3.45 1.07 0.01
N THR A 83 3.70 0.03 0.79
CA THR A 83 2.70 -0.58 1.67
C THR A 83 3.32 -1.05 2.97
N LEU A 84 2.51 -1.36 3.98
CA LEU A 84 2.96 -2.09 5.15
C LEU A 84 2.82 -3.60 4.93
N LEU A 85 3.82 -4.34 5.38
CA LEU A 85 3.86 -5.80 5.23
C LEU A 85 4.50 -6.43 6.46
N GLU A 86 4.00 -7.59 6.84
CA GLU A 86 4.59 -8.42 7.88
C GLU A 86 6.03 -8.82 7.50
N SER A 87 6.99 -8.66 8.43
CA SER A 87 8.42 -8.89 8.15
C SER A 87 8.70 -10.30 7.61
N SER A 88 7.97 -11.32 8.10
CA SER A 88 8.07 -12.71 7.63
C SER A 88 7.64 -12.90 6.19
N ILE A 89 6.63 -12.15 5.72
CA ILE A 89 6.21 -12.18 4.31
C ILE A 89 7.18 -11.34 3.48
N LYS A 90 7.57 -10.17 3.98
CA LYS A 90 8.52 -9.26 3.33
C LYS A 90 9.83 -9.97 3.01
N SER A 91 10.42 -10.69 3.96
CA SER A 91 11.68 -11.40 3.75
C SER A 91 11.59 -12.44 2.63
N ALA A 92 10.42 -13.01 2.37
CA ALA A 92 10.21 -14.00 1.32
C ALA A 92 10.03 -13.38 -0.07
N ILE A 93 9.55 -12.14 -0.19
CA ILE A 93 9.16 -11.53 -1.49
C ILE A 93 9.94 -10.26 -1.86
N THR A 94 10.79 -9.76 -0.97
CA THR A 94 11.61 -8.57 -1.21
C THR A 94 12.39 -8.70 -2.53
N ASN A 95 12.48 -7.60 -3.30
CA ASN A 95 13.13 -7.53 -4.62
C ASN A 95 12.55 -8.40 -5.74
N MET A 96 11.49 -9.17 -5.51
CA MET A 96 10.78 -9.84 -6.59
C MET A 96 10.07 -8.82 -7.49
N SER A 97 9.78 -9.20 -8.74
CA SER A 97 8.85 -8.43 -9.58
C SER A 97 7.46 -8.36 -8.94
N PHE A 98 6.63 -7.40 -9.36
CA PHE A 98 5.26 -7.29 -8.86
C PHE A 98 4.49 -8.62 -8.93
N THR A 99 4.58 -9.33 -10.07
CA THR A 99 3.96 -10.64 -10.26
C THR A 99 4.42 -11.65 -9.21
N GLY A 100 5.71 -11.65 -8.84
CA GLY A 100 6.24 -12.51 -7.78
C GLY A 100 5.75 -12.12 -6.39
N LYS A 101 5.59 -10.81 -6.13
CA LYS A 101 5.10 -10.31 -4.84
C LYS A 101 3.61 -10.55 -4.60
N LYS A 102 2.79 -10.65 -5.66
CA LYS A 102 1.33 -10.81 -5.55
C LYS A 102 0.93 -11.92 -4.59
N LEU A 103 1.55 -13.10 -4.70
CA LEU A 103 1.21 -14.23 -3.83
C LEU A 103 1.46 -13.88 -2.35
N GLY A 104 2.59 -13.25 -2.02
CA GLY A 104 2.86 -12.79 -0.65
C GLY A 104 1.83 -11.77 -0.16
N TYR A 105 1.43 -10.82 -1.00
CA TYR A 105 0.40 -9.83 -0.63
C TYR A 105 -0.95 -10.47 -0.30
N THR A 106 -1.36 -11.54 -0.99
CA THR A 106 -2.60 -12.28 -0.64
C THR A 106 -2.54 -12.94 0.74
N LYS A 107 -1.34 -13.15 1.30
CA LYS A 107 -1.13 -13.76 2.63
C LYS A 107 -1.05 -12.73 3.75
N SER A 108 -0.93 -11.44 3.43
CA SER A 108 -0.96 -10.39 4.44
C SER A 108 -2.31 -10.38 5.15
N ARG A 109 -2.35 -10.10 6.45
CA ARG A 109 -3.59 -9.87 7.20
C ARG A 109 -4.26 -8.55 6.79
N PHE A 110 -3.49 -7.58 6.32
CA PHE A 110 -3.93 -6.20 6.12
C PHE A 110 -4.62 -6.00 4.77
N LEU A 111 -5.87 -5.55 4.79
CA LEU A 111 -6.69 -5.38 3.59
C LEU A 111 -6.08 -4.35 2.62
N LEU A 112 -5.44 -3.29 3.12
CA LEU A 112 -4.79 -2.29 2.28
C LEU A 112 -3.65 -2.88 1.43
N THR A 113 -3.00 -3.95 1.90
CA THR A 113 -1.96 -4.67 1.15
C THR A 113 -2.57 -5.76 0.28
N ARG A 114 -3.50 -6.57 0.81
CA ARG A 114 -4.13 -7.66 0.06
C ARG A 114 -4.84 -7.17 -1.20
N THR A 115 -5.56 -6.05 -1.10
CA THR A 115 -6.36 -5.49 -2.20
C THR A 115 -5.52 -5.15 -3.42
N ILE A 116 -4.22 -4.87 -3.25
CA ILE A 116 -3.26 -4.67 -4.36
C ILE A 116 -3.23 -5.89 -5.28
N ALA A 117 -3.28 -7.10 -4.70
CA ALA A 117 -3.09 -8.36 -5.42
C ALA A 117 -4.39 -9.11 -5.75
N GLU A 118 -5.42 -9.00 -4.91
CA GLU A 118 -6.69 -9.72 -5.06
C GLU A 118 -7.90 -8.84 -4.74
N LYS A 119 -9.04 -9.15 -5.37
CA LYS A 119 -10.32 -8.53 -5.02
C LYS A 119 -10.82 -9.16 -3.73
N ILE A 120 -11.06 -8.34 -2.72
CA ILE A 120 -11.65 -8.78 -1.45
C ILE A 120 -13.16 -8.62 -1.52
N SER A 121 -13.89 -9.70 -1.25
CA SER A 121 -15.32 -9.67 -0.99
C SER A 121 -15.73 -10.89 -0.16
N VAL A 122 -16.63 -10.69 0.79
CA VAL A 122 -17.16 -11.77 1.67
C VAL A 122 -18.62 -12.08 1.36
N GLY A 123 -19.37 -11.11 0.83
CA GLY A 123 -20.77 -11.25 0.47
C GLY A 123 -21.26 -9.98 -0.22
N ASN A 124 -22.49 -9.57 0.07
CA ASN A 124 -23.05 -8.31 -0.42
C ASN A 124 -23.16 -7.31 0.72
N ASN A 125 -22.54 -6.13 0.57
CA ASN A 125 -22.61 -5.01 1.52
C ASN A 125 -22.20 -5.36 2.96
N THR A 126 -21.21 -6.24 3.15
CA THR A 126 -20.61 -6.44 4.47
C THR A 126 -19.73 -5.25 4.87
N THR A 127 -19.38 -5.12 6.15
CA THR A 127 -18.42 -4.10 6.62
C THR A 127 -17.06 -4.23 5.92
N ILE A 128 -16.62 -5.46 5.61
CA ILE A 128 -15.40 -5.72 4.84
C ILE A 128 -15.54 -5.18 3.42
N ASP A 129 -16.67 -5.45 2.74
CA ASP A 129 -16.90 -4.95 1.37
C ASP A 129 -16.92 -3.41 1.35
N LEU A 130 -17.52 -2.78 2.37
CA LEU A 130 -17.58 -1.32 2.51
C LEU A 130 -16.20 -0.71 2.80
N ALA A 131 -15.37 -1.37 3.62
CA ALA A 131 -14.03 -0.89 3.97
C ALA A 131 -13.10 -0.84 2.75
N VAL A 132 -13.24 -1.80 1.83
CA VAL A 132 -12.37 -1.91 0.65
C VAL A 132 -12.98 -1.33 -0.62
N LYS A 133 -14.18 -0.74 -0.55
CA LYS A 133 -14.95 -0.31 -1.74
C LYS A 133 -14.21 0.67 -2.65
N ASP A 134 -13.37 1.52 -2.07
CA ASP A 134 -12.59 2.54 -2.78
C ASP A 134 -11.16 2.07 -3.11
N LEU A 135 -10.80 0.85 -2.71
CA LEU A 135 -9.51 0.22 -3.00
C LEU A 135 -9.57 -0.54 -4.33
N LYS A 136 -8.39 -0.79 -4.92
CA LYS A 136 -8.29 -1.38 -6.26
C LYS A 136 -7.25 -2.49 -6.31
N THR A 137 -7.54 -3.51 -7.12
CA THR A 137 -6.61 -4.58 -7.48
C THR A 137 -5.89 -4.26 -8.78
N PHE A 138 -4.61 -4.62 -8.83
CA PHE A 138 -3.73 -4.32 -9.95
C PHE A 138 -3.25 -5.60 -10.64
N ILE A 139 -3.25 -5.54 -11.97
CA ILE A 139 -2.78 -6.63 -12.84
C ILE A 139 -1.28 -6.49 -13.13
N LYS A 140 -0.83 -5.25 -13.36
CA LYS A 140 0.56 -4.86 -13.59
C LYS A 140 0.93 -3.69 -12.68
N TRP A 141 2.23 -3.41 -12.58
CA TRP A 141 2.77 -2.36 -11.72
C TRP A 141 3.65 -1.40 -12.52
N ASP A 142 2.99 -0.46 -13.19
CA ASP A 142 3.58 0.58 -14.02
C ASP A 142 3.33 1.97 -13.42
N SER A 143 3.74 3.03 -14.11
CA SER A 143 3.56 4.41 -13.63
C SER A 143 2.10 4.74 -13.34
N HIS A 144 1.18 4.28 -14.20
CA HIS A 144 -0.25 4.48 -14.05
C HIS A 144 -0.83 3.78 -12.82
N ALA A 145 -0.40 2.54 -12.53
CA ALA A 145 -0.80 1.83 -11.32
C ALA A 145 -0.36 2.58 -10.05
N ILE A 146 0.87 3.10 -10.03
CA ILE A 146 1.43 3.85 -8.90
C ILE A 146 0.67 5.16 -8.69
N GLU A 147 0.40 5.92 -9.76
CA GLU A 147 -0.37 7.16 -9.71
C GLU A 147 -1.82 6.92 -9.26
N THR A 148 -2.46 5.88 -9.81
CA THR A 148 -3.82 5.49 -9.40
C THR A 148 -3.85 5.18 -7.91
N ARG A 149 -2.87 4.42 -7.41
CA ARG A 149 -2.80 4.11 -5.98
C ARG A 149 -2.46 5.34 -5.15
N GLN A 150 -1.64 6.26 -5.65
CA GLN A 150 -1.34 7.55 -4.99
C GLN A 150 -2.63 8.37 -4.77
N GLU A 151 -3.52 8.41 -5.77
CA GLU A 151 -4.83 9.06 -5.66
C GLU A 151 -5.71 8.36 -4.62
N ILE A 152 -5.82 7.03 -4.69
CA ILE A 152 -6.60 6.24 -3.70
C ILE A 152 -6.12 6.52 -2.26
N LEU A 153 -4.80 6.48 -2.02
CA LEU A 153 -4.23 6.78 -0.71
C LEU A 153 -4.42 8.24 -0.30
N THR A 154 -4.46 9.18 -1.25
CA THR A 154 -4.76 10.59 -0.98
C THR A 154 -6.20 10.76 -0.52
N GLN A 155 -7.16 10.12 -1.19
CA GLN A 155 -8.57 10.18 -0.79
C GLN A 155 -8.80 9.48 0.55
N LEU A 156 -8.13 8.34 0.78
CA LEU A 156 -8.17 7.67 2.07
C LEU A 156 -7.59 8.55 3.18
N ALA A 157 -6.48 9.24 2.93
CA ALA A 157 -5.88 10.18 3.88
C ALA A 157 -6.86 11.31 4.25
N LYS A 158 -7.57 11.89 3.29
CA LYS A 158 -8.58 12.91 3.60
C LYS A 158 -9.63 12.40 4.60
N LYS A 159 -10.08 11.15 4.44
CA LYS A 159 -11.03 10.49 5.37
C LYS A 159 -10.40 10.24 6.75
N VAL A 160 -9.16 9.78 6.80
CA VAL A 160 -8.45 9.46 8.06
C VAL A 160 -8.20 10.70 8.92
N TRP A 161 -7.99 11.86 8.30
CA TRP A 161 -7.66 13.11 9.00
C TRP A 161 -8.79 14.16 8.93
N ASP A 162 -10.01 13.74 8.58
CA ASP A 162 -11.19 14.62 8.47
C ASP A 162 -10.93 15.91 7.69
N ILE A 163 -10.16 15.81 6.61
CA ILE A 163 -9.82 16.95 5.75
C ILE A 163 -11.01 17.20 4.82
N PRO A 164 -11.57 18.43 4.79
CA PRO A 164 -12.65 18.79 3.86
C PRO A 164 -12.28 18.52 2.40
N GLU A 165 -13.28 18.23 1.57
CA GLU A 165 -13.08 17.93 0.13
C GLU A 165 -12.38 19.04 -0.64
#